data_AF-E9GNR7-F1
#
_entry.id   AF-E9GNR7-F1
#
_cell.length_a   1.000
_cell.length_b   1.000
_cell.length_c   1.000
_cell.angle_alpha   90.00
_cell.angle_beta   90.00
_cell.angle_gamma   90.00
#
_symmetry.space_group_name_H-M   'P 1'
#
loop_
_entity.id
_entity.type
_entity.pdbx_description
1 polymer ?
#
loop_
_entity_poly.entity_id
_entity_poly.type
_entity_poly.pdbx_seq_one_letter_code
_entity_poly.pdbx_strand_id
1 'polypeptide(L)'
;MLYQQTGGSEFSTPIGTASETTGGLMHNHLTLIWDKTYTQTSDPKASVLETGIAALKYIGIPGKYRLTDEDNELVFHLVLNPRCIPTHQQCARKTRAFDVIGQPDIYVVTVPVKPTNISLKEIHKHTPEIDKVDITANLQYMRDKIIDHENELAHAIASFQCDSRKAAHERAILAG
;
A
#
# COMPACT_ATOMS: atom_id res chain seq x y z
N MET A 1 -0.30 -8.57 6.37
CA MET A 1 -0.04 -9.52 5.25
C MET A 1 -0.26 -8.77 3.95
N LEU A 2 0.71 -8.81 3.06
CA LEU A 2 0.70 -8.21 1.73
C LEU A 2 0.31 -9.29 0.71
N TYR A 3 -0.64 -8.97 -0.16
CA TYR A 3 -1.14 -9.88 -1.18
C TYR A 3 -0.98 -9.29 -2.56
N GLN A 4 -0.70 -10.16 -3.52
CA GLN A 4 -0.83 -9.86 -4.94
C GLN A 4 -2.01 -10.65 -5.51
N GLN A 5 -2.87 -9.95 -6.21
CA GLN A 5 -3.96 -10.54 -6.96
C GLN A 5 -3.39 -11.02 -8.31
N THR A 6 -3.22 -12.33 -8.44
CA THR A 6 -2.93 -12.94 -9.74
C THR A 6 -4.25 -13.38 -10.36
N GLY A 7 -4.73 -12.57 -11.30
CA GLY A 7 -6.01 -12.77 -11.95
C GLY A 7 -6.20 -11.75 -13.05
N GLY A 8 -5.38 -11.85 -14.09
CA GLY A 8 -5.67 -11.15 -15.34
C GLY A 8 -6.85 -11.86 -16.00
N SER A 9 -7.82 -11.10 -16.48
CA SER A 9 -8.83 -11.58 -17.44
C SER A 9 -8.20 -11.96 -18.79
N GLU A 10 -6.89 -12.19 -18.83
CA GLU A 10 -6.10 -12.39 -20.01
C GLU A 10 -5.42 -13.75 -19.94
N PHE A 11 -5.59 -14.53 -21.00
CA PHE A 11 -5.03 -15.87 -21.13
C PHE A 11 -4.22 -15.96 -22.42
N SER A 12 -3.18 -16.80 -22.39
CA SER A 12 -2.34 -17.01 -23.57
C SER A 12 -3.02 -17.95 -24.56
N THR A 13 -3.05 -17.56 -25.82
CA THR A 13 -3.50 -18.41 -26.94
C THR A 13 -2.36 -18.60 -27.93
N PRO A 14 -2.42 -19.63 -28.80
CA PRO A 14 -1.42 -19.83 -29.84
C PRO A 14 -1.24 -18.65 -30.81
N ILE A 15 -2.19 -17.71 -30.86
CA ILE A 15 -2.13 -16.53 -31.74
C ILE A 15 -1.92 -15.20 -30.98
N GLY A 16 -1.72 -15.25 -29.66
CA GLY A 16 -1.47 -14.07 -28.81
C GLY A 16 -2.24 -14.08 -27.49
N THR A 17 -2.06 -13.02 -26.70
CA THR A 17 -2.80 -12.82 -25.45
C THR A 17 -4.24 -12.42 -25.76
N ALA A 18 -5.20 -13.17 -25.22
CA ALA A 18 -6.63 -12.96 -25.39
C ALA A 18 -7.27 -12.52 -24.07
N SER A 19 -8.32 -11.70 -24.12
CA SER A 19 -9.06 -11.29 -22.92
C SER A 19 -10.39 -12.03 -22.83
N GLU A 20 -10.70 -12.67 -21.72
CA GLU A 20 -11.96 -13.40 -21.49
C GLU A 20 -13.22 -12.60 -21.88
N THR A 21 -13.17 -11.26 -21.72
CA THR A 21 -14.29 -10.36 -22.00
C THR A 21 -14.53 -10.03 -23.48
N THR A 22 -13.53 -10.18 -24.36
CA THR A 22 -13.67 -9.79 -25.77
C THR A 22 -14.51 -10.80 -26.56
N GLY A 23 -14.54 -12.08 -26.17
CA GLY A 23 -15.26 -13.15 -26.89
C GLY A 23 -14.64 -13.53 -28.24
N GLY A 24 -13.45 -13.00 -28.51
CA GLY A 24 -12.68 -13.32 -29.69
C GLY A 24 -11.34 -12.59 -29.74
N LEU A 25 -10.41 -13.16 -30.49
CA LEU A 25 -9.09 -12.62 -30.81
C LEU A 25 -8.83 -12.88 -32.29
N MET A 26 -8.50 -11.83 -33.05
CA MET A 26 -8.15 -11.95 -34.47
C MET A 26 -6.69 -11.56 -34.66
N HIS A 27 -5.92 -12.43 -35.31
CA HIS A 27 -4.56 -12.15 -35.72
C HIS A 27 -4.35 -12.64 -37.16
N ASN A 28 -4.04 -11.71 -38.07
CA ASN A 28 -3.93 -11.94 -39.51
C ASN A 28 -5.18 -12.61 -40.11
N HIS A 29 -5.04 -13.86 -40.58
CA HIS A 29 -6.11 -14.65 -41.21
C HIS A 29 -6.78 -15.65 -40.24
N LEU A 30 -6.47 -15.57 -38.95
CA LEU A 30 -7.00 -16.46 -37.92
C LEU A 30 -7.86 -15.68 -36.92
N THR A 31 -9.05 -16.20 -36.66
CA THR A 31 -9.97 -15.68 -35.64
C THR A 31 -10.26 -16.79 -34.64
N LEU A 32 -9.87 -16.58 -33.39
CA LEU A 32 -10.37 -17.34 -32.26
C LEU A 32 -11.64 -16.68 -31.75
N ILE A 33 -12.67 -17.49 -31.48
CA ILE A 33 -13.93 -17.05 -30.90
C ILE A 33 -14.21 -18.00 -29.74
N TRP A 34 -14.63 -17.45 -28.60
CA TRP A 34 -15.06 -18.24 -27.45
C TRP A 34 -16.35 -17.66 -26.90
N ASP A 35 -17.10 -18.53 -26.23
CA ASP A 35 -18.33 -18.16 -25.57
C ASP A 35 -18.01 -17.45 -24.25
N LYS A 36 -18.46 -16.19 -24.15
CA LYS A 36 -18.30 -15.35 -22.95
C LYS A 36 -19.05 -15.91 -21.74
N THR A 37 -19.99 -16.83 -21.93
CA THR A 37 -20.78 -17.43 -20.85
C THR A 37 -20.05 -18.57 -20.15
N TYR A 38 -18.99 -19.11 -20.75
CA TYR A 38 -18.15 -20.16 -20.18
C TYR A 38 -16.89 -19.64 -19.49
N THR A 39 -16.72 -18.32 -19.40
CA THR A 39 -15.69 -17.71 -18.57
C THR A 39 -16.06 -17.98 -17.13
N GLN A 40 -15.56 -19.07 -16.58
CA GLN A 40 -15.54 -19.26 -15.15
C GLN A 40 -14.53 -18.25 -14.63
N THR A 41 -15.00 -17.13 -14.08
CA THR A 41 -14.15 -16.24 -13.28
C THR A 41 -13.55 -17.13 -12.20
N SER A 42 -12.32 -17.58 -12.40
CA SER A 42 -11.57 -18.20 -11.32
C SER A 42 -11.50 -17.13 -10.24
N ASP A 43 -11.97 -17.43 -9.04
CA ASP A 43 -11.84 -16.51 -7.92
C ASP A 43 -10.42 -15.95 -7.91
N PRO A 44 -10.25 -14.62 -7.82
CA PRO A 44 -8.95 -14.01 -7.93
C PRO A 44 -7.97 -14.71 -6.98
N LYS A 45 -6.94 -15.33 -7.56
CA LYS A 45 -5.99 -16.11 -6.78
C LYS A 45 -5.04 -15.13 -6.13
N ALA A 46 -5.30 -14.84 -4.87
CA ALA A 46 -4.42 -14.02 -4.06
C ALA A 46 -3.24 -14.87 -3.58
N SER A 47 -2.02 -14.49 -3.96
CA SER A 47 -0.80 -15.02 -3.35
C SER A 47 -0.37 -14.10 -2.21
N VAL A 48 0.13 -14.69 -1.12
CA VAL A 48 0.82 -13.92 -0.06
C VAL A 48 2.20 -13.59 -0.59
N LEU A 49 2.52 -12.30 -0.69
CA LEU A 49 3.88 -11.84 -0.98
C LEU A 49 4.70 -11.78 0.30
N GLU A 50 4.14 -11.17 1.35
CA GLU A 50 4.87 -10.90 2.58
C GLU A 50 3.96 -10.90 3.80
N THR A 51 4.53 -11.26 4.96
CA THR A 51 3.89 -11.12 6.25
C THR A 51 4.83 -10.45 7.25
N GLY A 52 4.39 -9.33 7.82
CA GLY A 52 5.18 -8.57 8.79
C GLY A 52 4.29 -7.77 9.74
N ILE A 53 4.95 -7.04 10.64
CA ILE A 53 4.32 -6.13 11.60
C ILE A 53 4.75 -4.71 11.22
N ALA A 54 3.78 -3.82 11.05
CA ALA A 54 4.03 -2.44 10.66
C ALA A 54 3.06 -1.48 11.35
N ALA A 55 3.46 -0.22 11.47
CA ALA A 55 2.66 0.84 12.07
C ALA A 55 1.66 1.41 11.05
N LEU A 56 0.36 1.35 11.35
CA LEU A 56 -0.69 1.91 10.51
C LEU A 56 -1.16 3.27 11.07
N LYS A 57 -0.97 4.35 10.31
CA LYS A 57 -1.30 5.72 10.70
C LYS A 57 -2.31 6.35 9.72
N TYR A 58 -3.27 7.10 10.24
CA TYR A 58 -4.16 7.93 9.43
C TYR A 58 -3.44 9.23 9.01
N ILE A 59 -3.56 9.63 7.73
CA ILE A 59 -2.81 10.77 7.17
C ILE A 59 -3.64 12.04 6.99
N GLY A 60 -4.76 12.18 7.68
CA GLY A 60 -5.59 13.40 7.60
C GLY A 60 -6.55 13.46 6.39
N ILE A 61 -6.44 12.52 5.45
CA ILE A 61 -7.36 12.40 4.31
C ILE A 61 -8.31 11.22 4.57
N PRO A 62 -9.64 11.42 4.58
CA PRO A 62 -10.61 10.36 4.83
C PRO A 62 -10.36 9.11 3.99
N GLY A 63 -10.31 7.95 4.65
CA GLY A 63 -10.07 6.66 4.00
C GLY A 63 -8.62 6.40 3.58
N LYS A 64 -7.69 7.35 3.75
CA LYS A 64 -6.27 7.14 3.44
C LYS A 64 -5.43 6.91 4.69
N TYR A 65 -4.49 5.99 4.57
CA TYR A 65 -3.60 5.57 5.64
C TYR A 65 -2.17 5.42 5.11
N ARG A 66 -1.20 5.47 6.01
CA ARG A 66 0.20 5.16 5.77
C ARG A 66 0.57 3.97 6.64
N LEU A 67 1.05 2.90 6.01
CA LEU A 67 1.65 1.76 6.70
C LEU A 67 3.17 1.92 6.62
N THR A 68 3.84 1.89 7.76
CA THR A 68 5.29 2.08 7.85
C THR A 68 5.91 0.89 8.58
N ASP A 69 6.84 0.23 7.90
CA ASP A 69 7.74 -0.75 8.47
C ASP A 69 9.12 -0.10 8.57
N GLU A 70 9.54 0.23 9.80
CA GLU A 70 10.82 0.89 10.05
C GLU A 70 11.99 -0.09 9.95
N ASP A 71 11.78 -1.38 10.22
CA ASP A 71 12.85 -2.38 10.22
C ASP A 71 13.28 -2.73 8.80
N ASN A 72 12.31 -2.78 7.89
CA ASN A 72 12.53 -3.07 6.47
C ASN A 72 12.60 -1.80 5.60
N GLU A 73 12.47 -0.61 6.21
CA GLU A 73 12.45 0.67 5.50
C GLU A 73 11.40 0.73 4.38
N LEU A 74 10.18 0.27 4.66
CA LEU A 74 9.08 0.22 3.68
C LEU A 74 7.93 1.15 4.09
N VAL A 75 7.38 1.87 3.11
CA VAL A 75 6.13 2.62 3.25
C VAL A 75 5.13 2.25 2.17
N PHE A 76 3.90 2.00 2.60
CA PHE A 76 2.75 1.86 1.72
C PHE A 76 1.72 2.94 2.00
N HIS A 77 1.31 3.66 0.97
CA HIS A 77 0.13 4.52 1.02
C HIS A 77 -1.10 3.70 0.67
N LEU A 78 -2.08 3.74 1.55
CA LEU A 78 -3.19 2.82 1.57
C LEU A 78 -4.51 3.56 1.44
N VAL A 79 -5.46 2.96 0.74
CA VAL A 79 -6.87 3.36 0.76
C VAL A 79 -7.71 2.22 1.31
N LEU A 80 -8.61 2.53 2.24
CA LEU A 80 -9.50 1.52 2.83
C LEU A 80 -10.40 0.96 1.73
N ASN A 81 -10.32 -0.35 1.51
CA ASN A 81 -11.20 -1.07 0.60
C ASN A 81 -11.70 -2.35 1.28
N PRO A 82 -12.99 -2.45 1.63
CA PRO A 82 -13.54 -3.64 2.26
C PRO A 82 -13.58 -4.81 1.26
N ARG A 83 -12.47 -5.57 1.19
CA ARG A 83 -12.40 -6.84 0.45
C ARG A 83 -12.77 -8.00 1.37
N CYS A 84 -13.53 -8.97 0.85
CA CYS A 84 -13.66 -10.27 1.49
C CYS A 84 -12.56 -11.20 0.95
N ILE A 85 -11.70 -11.70 1.84
CA ILE A 85 -10.54 -12.51 1.47
C ILE A 85 -11.00 -13.97 1.31
N PRO A 86 -10.81 -14.61 0.13
CA PRO A 86 -11.36 -15.93 -0.16
C PRO A 86 -10.90 -17.04 0.81
N THR A 87 -9.68 -16.93 1.35
CA THR A 87 -9.10 -17.96 2.24
C THR A 87 -9.61 -17.91 3.67
N HIS A 88 -10.30 -16.83 4.10
CA HIS A 88 -10.95 -16.76 5.39
C HIS A 88 -12.45 -16.96 5.22
N GLN A 89 -12.88 -18.21 5.37
CA GLN A 89 -14.27 -18.72 5.23
C GLN A 89 -15.31 -18.00 6.13
N GLN A 90 -14.85 -17.11 7.00
CA GLN A 90 -15.65 -16.09 7.66
C GLN A 90 -14.83 -14.80 7.58
N CYS A 91 -15.31 -13.80 6.84
CA CYS A 91 -14.76 -12.44 6.87
C CYS A 91 -14.84 -11.94 8.32
N ALA A 92 -13.80 -12.22 9.10
CA ALA A 92 -13.75 -11.91 10.51
C ALA A 92 -13.92 -10.39 10.63
N ARG A 93 -14.90 -9.93 11.40
CA ARG A 93 -15.23 -8.50 11.57
C ARG A 93 -14.06 -7.60 11.99
N LYS A 94 -12.90 -8.15 12.32
CA LYS A 94 -11.71 -7.45 12.82
C LYS A 94 -10.60 -7.26 11.78
N THR A 95 -10.68 -7.91 10.63
CA THR A 95 -9.72 -7.72 9.53
C THR A 95 -10.07 -6.47 8.74
N ARG A 96 -9.07 -5.62 8.49
CA ARG A 96 -9.21 -4.48 7.57
C ARG A 96 -8.37 -4.75 6.34
N ALA A 97 -8.96 -4.56 5.17
CA ALA A 97 -8.29 -4.64 3.88
C ALA A 97 -8.10 -3.25 3.30
N PHE A 98 -6.97 -3.07 2.62
CA PHE A 98 -6.56 -1.81 2.02
C PHE A 98 -5.91 -2.06 0.68
N ASP A 99 -6.17 -1.19 -0.29
CA ASP A 99 -5.46 -1.22 -1.56
C ASP A 99 -4.22 -0.34 -1.49
N VAL A 100 -3.14 -0.76 -2.14
CA VAL A 100 -1.92 0.05 -2.25
C VAL A 100 -2.09 1.06 -3.38
N ILE A 101 -1.97 2.35 -3.03
CA ILE A 101 -2.13 3.43 -3.99
C ILE A 101 -0.98 3.38 -5.01
N GLY A 102 -1.32 3.39 -6.29
CA GLY A 102 -0.34 3.36 -7.39
C GLY A 102 0.17 1.96 -7.75
N GLN A 103 -0.27 0.92 -7.03
CA GLN A 103 0.02 -0.48 -7.35
C GLN A 103 -1.29 -1.24 -7.55
N PRO A 104 -1.82 -1.28 -8.79
CA PRO A 104 -2.96 -2.14 -9.09
C PRO A 104 -2.59 -3.59 -8.75
N ASP A 105 -3.55 -4.36 -8.28
CA ASP A 105 -3.42 -5.77 -7.87
C ASP A 105 -2.70 -6.04 -6.55
N ILE A 106 -2.23 -5.02 -5.84
CA ILE A 106 -1.60 -5.19 -4.52
C ILE A 106 -2.52 -4.66 -3.43
N TYR A 107 -2.75 -5.50 -2.41
CA TYR A 107 -3.56 -5.12 -1.26
C TYR A 107 -2.99 -5.66 0.04
N VAL A 108 -3.24 -4.93 1.12
CA VAL A 108 -2.78 -5.25 2.47
C VAL A 108 -3.96 -5.65 3.33
N VAL A 109 -3.80 -6.73 4.07
CA VAL A 109 -4.71 -7.14 5.12
C VAL A 109 -4.02 -6.94 6.46
N THR A 110 -4.65 -6.16 7.33
CA THR A 110 -4.16 -5.89 8.68
C THR A 110 -5.07 -6.52 9.72
N VAL A 111 -4.43 -7.04 10.77
CA VAL A 111 -5.07 -7.50 12.01
C VAL A 111 -4.44 -6.70 13.14
N PRO A 112 -5.22 -6.03 14.00
CA PRO A 112 -4.67 -5.28 15.11
C PRO A 112 -3.99 -6.24 16.10
N VAL A 113 -2.70 -5.98 16.36
CA VAL A 113 -1.90 -6.73 17.34
C VAL A 113 -1.89 -5.92 18.65
N LYS A 114 -2.07 -6.59 19.80
CA LYS A 114 -1.83 -5.92 21.09
C LYS A 114 -0.32 -5.66 21.24
N PRO A 115 0.09 -4.52 21.82
CA PRO A 115 1.50 -4.26 22.11
C PRO A 115 1.92 -5.16 23.28
N THR A 116 2.29 -6.40 22.98
CA THR A 116 3.22 -7.17 23.80
C THR A 116 4.62 -6.82 23.32
N ASN A 117 5.63 -6.89 24.19
CA ASN A 117 7.05 -6.75 23.83
C ASN A 117 7.45 -7.88 22.86
N ILE A 118 6.97 -7.81 21.62
CA ILE A 118 7.32 -8.73 20.55
C ILE A 118 8.63 -8.19 20.01
N SER A 119 9.71 -8.90 20.27
CA SER A 119 11.00 -8.61 19.65
C SER A 119 10.83 -8.83 18.15
N LEU A 120 10.92 -7.75 17.38
CA LEU A 120 10.71 -7.70 15.92
C LEU A 120 11.65 -8.64 15.13
N LYS A 121 12.69 -9.17 15.79
CA LYS A 121 13.70 -10.05 15.20
C LYS A 121 13.26 -11.51 15.03
N GLU A 122 12.17 -11.96 15.66
CA GLU A 122 11.83 -13.39 15.72
C GLU A 122 10.77 -13.86 14.71
N ILE A 123 10.12 -12.95 13.96
CA ILE A 123 9.02 -13.30 13.04
C ILE A 123 9.39 -12.92 11.60
N HIS A 124 10.41 -13.59 11.05
CA HIS A 124 10.62 -14.00 9.65
C HIS A 124 12.10 -13.95 9.24
N LYS A 125 12.72 -15.14 9.26
CA LYS A 125 13.78 -15.49 8.31
C LYS A 125 13.07 -15.96 7.03
N HIS A 126 12.65 -15.03 6.19
CA HIS A 126 12.55 -15.32 4.76
C HIS A 126 13.51 -14.37 4.05
N THR A 127 14.47 -14.96 3.35
CA THR A 127 15.39 -14.25 2.49
C THR A 127 14.54 -13.48 1.48
N PRO A 128 14.60 -12.14 1.42
CA PRO A 128 13.79 -11.40 0.47
C PRO A 128 14.31 -11.75 -0.93
N GLU A 129 13.50 -12.47 -1.72
CA GLU A 129 13.54 -12.22 -3.16
C GLU A 129 13.10 -10.77 -3.30
N ILE A 130 13.99 -9.91 -3.77
CA ILE A 130 13.72 -8.48 -3.91
C ILE A 130 12.65 -8.33 -4.99
N ASP A 131 11.39 -8.29 -4.56
CA ASP A 131 10.26 -8.08 -5.45
C ASP A 131 10.16 -6.60 -5.82
N LYS A 132 9.62 -6.33 -7.02
CA LYS A 132 9.41 -4.96 -7.53
C LYS A 132 8.58 -4.08 -6.58
N VAL A 133 7.75 -4.72 -5.75
CA VAL A 133 6.90 -4.10 -4.74
C VAL A 133 7.74 -3.43 -3.66
N ASP A 134 8.75 -4.13 -3.16
CA ASP A 134 9.64 -3.67 -2.10
C ASP A 134 10.49 -2.49 -2.56
N ILE A 135 10.98 -2.51 -3.81
CA ILE A 135 11.73 -1.38 -4.39
C ILE A 135 10.87 -0.11 -4.41
N THR A 136 9.60 -0.24 -4.78
CA THR A 136 8.68 0.90 -4.86
C THR A 136 8.35 1.43 -3.46
N ALA A 137 8.09 0.54 -2.51
CA ALA A 137 7.78 0.89 -1.13
C ALA A 137 8.99 1.49 -0.38
N ASN A 138 10.20 1.01 -0.66
CA ASN A 138 11.44 1.57 -0.12
C ASN A 138 11.74 2.97 -0.70
N LEU A 139 11.57 3.15 -2.01
CA LEU A 139 11.69 4.50 -2.61
C LEU A 139 10.66 5.47 -2.02
N GLN A 140 9.45 4.99 -1.74
CA GLN A 140 8.43 5.79 -1.06
C GLN A 140 8.84 6.10 0.38
N TYR A 141 9.41 5.14 1.11
CA TYR A 141 9.94 5.35 2.47
C TYR A 141 10.98 6.46 2.49
N MET A 142 11.99 6.40 1.61
CA MET A 142 13.05 7.41 1.55
C MET A 142 12.48 8.82 1.27
N ARG A 143 11.56 8.92 0.29
CA ARG A 143 10.92 10.19 -0.05
C ARG A 143 10.09 10.75 1.11
N ASP A 144 9.28 9.91 1.73
CA ASP A 144 8.41 10.32 2.84
C ASP A 144 9.24 10.74 4.06
N LYS A 145 10.34 10.05 4.38
CA LYS A 145 11.23 10.46 5.49
C LYS A 145 11.88 11.82 5.25
N ILE A 146 12.30 12.11 4.02
CA ILE A 146 12.85 13.41 3.66
C ILE A 146 11.77 14.50 3.81
N ILE A 147 10.58 14.27 3.25
CA ILE A 147 9.47 15.23 3.33
C ILE A 147 9.03 15.45 4.77
N ASP A 148 8.91 14.40 5.58
CA ASP A 148 8.54 14.50 7.00
C ASP A 148 9.59 15.35 7.75
N HIS A 149 10.89 15.13 7.49
CA HIS A 149 11.97 15.92 8.09
C HIS A 149 11.96 17.39 7.66
N GLU A 150 11.76 17.68 6.37
CA GLU A 150 11.67 19.04 5.86
C GLU A 150 10.47 19.79 6.46
N ASN A 151 9.33 19.11 6.59
CA ASN A 151 8.13 19.68 7.23
C ASN A 151 8.36 19.99 8.71
N GLU A 152 9.01 19.08 9.45
CA GLU A 152 9.37 19.31 10.86
C GLU A 152 10.29 20.52 11.01
N LEU A 153 11.32 20.61 10.16
CA LEU A 153 12.25 21.74 10.18
C LEU A 153 11.55 23.06 9.85
N ALA A 154 10.72 23.08 8.80
CA ALA A 154 9.95 24.26 8.41
C ALA A 154 9.03 24.73 9.55
N HIS A 155 8.38 23.80 10.24
CA HIS A 155 7.52 24.10 11.38
C HIS A 155 8.31 24.67 12.57
N ALA A 156 9.50 24.15 12.85
CA ALA A 156 10.38 24.68 13.90
C ALA A 156 10.85 26.10 13.57
N ILE A 157 11.27 26.36 12.33
CA ILE A 157 11.69 27.70 11.87
C ILE A 157 10.53 28.70 12.01
N ALA A 158 9.32 28.33 11.56
CA ALA A 158 8.16 29.18 11.67
C ALA A 158 7.83 29.53 13.13
N SER A 159 7.95 28.56 14.05
CA SER A 159 7.78 28.79 15.48
C SER A 159 8.80 29.81 16.01
N PHE A 160 10.10 29.60 15.72
CA PHE A 160 11.14 30.51 16.17
C PHE A 160 10.98 31.93 15.62
N GLN A 161 10.53 32.08 14.37
CA GLN A 161 10.23 33.38 13.78
C GLN A 161 9.04 34.06 14.49
N CYS A 162 8.01 33.29 14.86
CA CYS A 162 6.87 33.81 15.62
C CYS A 162 7.34 34.34 16.99
N ASP A 163 8.13 33.55 17.72
CA ASP A 163 8.65 33.91 19.03
C ASP A 163 9.56 35.14 18.97
N SER A 164 10.45 35.21 17.96
CA SER A 164 11.31 36.37 17.74
C SER A 164 10.50 37.64 17.47
N ARG A 165 9.44 37.55 16.65
CA ARG A 165 8.56 38.71 16.37
C ARG A 165 7.80 39.16 17.60
N LYS A 166 7.31 38.22 18.40
CA LYS A 166 6.63 38.50 19.66
C LYS A 166 7.56 39.22 20.64
N ALA A 167 8.78 38.71 20.84
CA ALA A 167 9.76 39.32 21.72
C ALA A 167 10.18 40.73 21.26
N ALA A 168 10.33 40.94 19.94
CA ALA A 168 10.63 42.27 19.39
C ALA A 168 9.47 43.26 19.65
N HIS A 169 8.23 42.81 19.49
CA HIS A 169 7.05 43.63 19.78
C HIS A 169 6.95 44.00 21.27
N GLU A 170 7.16 43.04 22.17
CA GLU A 170 7.16 43.28 23.62
C GLU A 170 8.24 44.29 24.03
N ARG A 171 9.45 44.20 23.45
CA ARG A 171 10.52 45.19 23.70
C ARG A 171 10.16 46.57 23.17
N ALA A 172 9.52 46.67 22.01
CA ALA A 172 9.09 47.95 21.45
C ALA A 172 8.02 48.64 22.32
N ILE A 173 7.09 47.87 22.89
CA ILE A 173 6.09 48.39 23.85
C ILE A 173 6.76 48.91 25.13
N LEU A 174 7.77 48.22 25.63
CA LEU A 174 8.46 48.62 26.87
C LEU A 174 9.40 49.82 26.70
N ALA A 175 9.79 50.14 25.47
CA ALA A 175 10.75 51.21 25.15
C ALA A 175 10.09 52.53 24.69
N GLY A 176 8.77 52.54 24.47
CA GLY A 176 7.98 53.73 24.11
C GLY A 176 7.14 54.21 25.27
#